data_AF-A0AAU6CXV5-F1
#
_entry.id   AF-A0AAU6CXV5-F1
#
_cell.length_a   1.000
_cell.length_b   1.000
_cell.length_c   1.000
_cell.angle_alpha   90.00
_cell.angle_beta   90.00
_cell.angle_gamma   90.00
#
_symmetry.space_group_name_H-M   'P 1'
#
loop_
_entity.id
_entity.type
_entity.pdbx_description
1 polymer ?
#
loop_
_entity_poly.entity_id
_entity_poly.type
_entity_poly.pdbx_seq_one_letter_code
_entity_poly.pdbx_strand_id
1 'polypeptide(L)'
;MTAGVGQERYRAAADALRARMVRRIVAGGGLTDPAWRAAFADVPRDLFVDLPEDTDHGSRLRRLAGVYADRPIAVRTVGGELVSSSSQPSLMALMCQALDVADGHRVLEIGTGTGYNAALLAHRLGPDAVTTVDLDPELTGAARAHLDAYGTPAARSVAVVTGDGALGYRDRAPYDRVMATCDMPVIPAAWLEQVRPGGLILAPFATGLVALTVNGPGQAEGRFLATPAYFVPLRGTAARAPRGGIGERLFADRTADRTRYGLTVADGRQWVWRDDPAGPDRWEV
;
A
#
# COMPACT_ATOMS: atom_id res chain seq x y z
N MET A 1 36.04 20.00 -4.95
CA MET A 1 34.95 20.95 -5.28
C MET A 1 33.88 20.35 -6.21
N THR A 2 34.17 19.36 -7.04
CA THR A 2 33.22 18.77 -8.01
C THR A 2 32.16 17.82 -7.41
N ALA A 3 32.48 17.07 -6.35
CA ALA A 3 31.55 16.13 -5.71
C ALA A 3 30.36 16.83 -5.01
N GLY A 4 30.58 17.99 -4.39
CA GLY A 4 29.53 18.77 -3.71
C GLY A 4 28.50 19.34 -4.69
N VAL A 5 28.97 19.90 -5.81
CA VAL A 5 28.10 20.45 -6.87
C VAL A 5 27.23 19.37 -7.52
N GLY A 6 27.77 18.15 -7.70
CA GLY A 6 26.99 17.02 -8.23
C GLY A 6 25.86 16.57 -7.30
N GLN A 7 26.11 16.58 -5.99
CA GLN A 7 25.12 16.20 -4.98
C GLN A 7 24.02 17.26 -4.81
N GLU A 8 24.36 18.56 -4.85
CA GLU A 8 23.39 19.65 -4.82
C GLU A 8 22.47 19.62 -6.05
N ARG A 9 23.02 19.41 -7.25
CA ARG A 9 22.23 19.26 -8.48
C ARG A 9 21.28 18.07 -8.41
N TYR A 10 21.73 16.96 -7.84
CA TYR A 10 20.88 15.78 -7.65
C TYR A 10 19.71 16.09 -6.72
N ARG A 11 19.95 16.71 -5.56
CA ARG A 11 18.90 17.10 -4.60
C ARG A 11 17.88 18.05 -5.23
N ALA A 12 18.35 19.10 -5.91
CA ALA A 12 17.46 20.04 -6.60
C ALA A 12 16.60 19.36 -7.68
N ALA A 13 17.17 18.41 -8.43
CA ALA A 13 16.42 17.63 -9.41
C ALA A 13 15.39 16.71 -8.75
N ALA A 14 15.74 16.05 -7.64
CA ALA A 14 14.84 15.18 -6.89
C ALA A 14 13.65 15.98 -6.35
N ASP A 15 13.89 17.15 -5.75
CA ASP A 15 12.85 18.04 -5.24
C ASP A 15 11.93 18.54 -6.35
N ALA A 16 12.48 18.95 -7.49
CA ALA A 16 11.68 19.40 -8.63
C ALA A 16 10.81 18.27 -9.21
N LEU A 17 11.34 17.04 -9.29
CA LEU A 17 10.63 15.86 -9.77
C LEU A 17 9.55 15.41 -8.80
N ARG A 18 9.83 15.41 -7.49
CA ARG A 18 8.85 15.13 -6.43
C ARG A 18 7.71 16.12 -6.45
N ALA A 19 8.02 17.42 -6.50
CA ALA A 19 7.00 18.46 -6.58
C ALA A 19 6.14 18.33 -7.86
N ARG A 20 6.75 17.92 -9.00
CA ARG A 20 6.00 17.64 -10.24
C ARG A 20 5.10 16.42 -10.11
N MET A 21 5.57 15.35 -9.47
CA MET A 21 4.78 14.15 -9.18
C MET A 21 3.55 14.52 -8.34
N VAL A 22 3.75 15.24 -7.22
CA VAL A 22 2.65 15.70 -6.35
C VAL A 22 1.64 16.55 -7.12
N ARG A 23 2.09 17.54 -7.91
CA ARG A 23 1.18 18.37 -8.72
C ARG A 23 0.33 17.56 -9.69
N ARG A 24 0.90 16.52 -10.30
CA ARG A 24 0.16 15.64 -11.22
C ARG A 24 -0.88 14.79 -10.50
N ILE A 25 -0.52 14.23 -9.34
CA ILE A 25 -1.47 13.46 -8.53
C ILE A 25 -2.64 14.35 -8.10
N VAL A 26 -2.36 15.58 -7.66
CA VAL A 26 -3.40 16.58 -7.30
C VAL A 26 -4.29 16.91 -8.49
N ALA A 27 -3.72 17.17 -9.66
CA ALA A 27 -4.50 17.45 -10.87
C ALA A 27 -5.37 16.27 -11.32
N GLY A 28 -4.99 15.03 -10.95
CA GLY A 28 -5.76 13.81 -11.19
C GLY A 28 -6.79 13.48 -10.10
N GLY A 29 -6.99 14.35 -9.11
CA GLY A 29 -7.97 14.16 -8.03
C GLY A 29 -7.45 13.41 -6.79
N GLY A 30 -6.15 13.10 -6.71
CA GLY A 30 -5.51 12.60 -5.51
C GLY A 30 -4.99 13.71 -4.59
N LEU A 31 -4.49 13.35 -3.41
CA LEU A 31 -3.97 14.25 -2.36
C LEU A 31 -4.88 15.47 -2.06
N THR A 32 -6.19 15.22 -1.90
CA THR A 32 -7.21 16.20 -1.49
C THR A 32 -7.03 16.65 -0.04
N ASP A 33 -6.61 15.74 0.85
CA ASP A 33 -6.17 16.05 2.21
C ASP A 33 -4.79 16.74 2.19
N PRO A 34 -4.67 17.98 2.72
CA PRO A 34 -3.39 18.67 2.84
C PRO A 34 -2.31 17.88 3.61
N ALA A 35 -2.69 17.08 4.61
CA ALA A 35 -1.74 16.27 5.39
C ALA A 35 -1.11 15.17 4.53
N TRP A 36 -1.90 14.47 3.71
CA TRP A 36 -1.36 13.53 2.73
C TRP A 36 -0.50 14.22 1.66
N ARG A 37 -0.91 15.41 1.22
CA ARG A 37 -0.11 16.19 0.26
C ARG A 37 1.27 16.56 0.83
N ALA A 38 1.33 16.95 2.11
CA ALA A 38 2.58 17.23 2.81
C ALA A 38 3.47 15.99 2.89
N ALA A 39 2.91 14.83 3.27
CA ALA A 39 3.66 13.57 3.32
C ALA A 39 4.33 13.23 1.98
N PHE A 40 3.60 13.31 0.87
CA PHE A 40 4.16 13.06 -0.47
C PHE A 40 5.15 14.15 -0.93
N ALA A 41 5.05 15.37 -0.41
CA ALA A 41 5.98 16.45 -0.71
C ALA A 41 7.29 16.34 0.09
N ASP A 42 7.28 15.70 1.26
CA ASP A 42 8.41 15.63 2.18
C ASP A 42 9.16 14.30 2.13
N VAL A 43 8.46 13.18 1.90
CA VAL A 43 9.09 11.85 1.87
C VAL A 43 9.78 11.64 0.52
N PRO A 44 11.12 11.54 0.45
CA PRO A 44 11.86 11.44 -0.79
C PRO A 44 11.79 10.02 -1.34
N ARG A 45 10.91 9.75 -2.30
CA ARG A 45 10.72 8.39 -2.89
C ARG A 45 12.03 7.76 -3.39
N ASP A 46 12.97 8.56 -3.88
CA ASP A 46 14.29 8.12 -4.34
C ASP A 46 15.21 7.59 -3.24
N LEU A 47 14.94 7.91 -1.98
CA LEU A 47 15.64 7.32 -0.84
C LEU A 47 15.19 5.89 -0.53
N PHE A 48 14.01 5.49 -1.02
CA PHE A 48 13.40 4.18 -0.77
C PHE A 48 13.44 3.28 -2.00
N VAL A 49 14.37 3.53 -2.94
CA VAL A 49 14.56 2.68 -4.12
C VAL A 49 16.06 2.53 -4.31
N ASP A 50 16.55 1.30 -4.15
CA ASP A 50 17.93 0.97 -4.45
C ASP A 50 18.19 1.12 -5.96
N LEU A 51 18.83 2.23 -6.33
CA LEU A 51 19.30 2.45 -7.69
C LEU A 51 20.72 1.92 -7.82
N PRO A 52 21.05 1.17 -8.89
CA PRO A 52 22.42 0.73 -9.13
C PRO A 52 23.37 1.93 -9.18
N GLU A 53 24.60 1.75 -8.72
CA GLU A 53 25.60 2.82 -8.82
C GLU A 53 25.76 3.26 -10.29
N ASP A 54 25.61 4.56 -10.52
CA ASP A 54 25.74 5.18 -11.83
C ASP A 54 27.14 5.80 -11.96
N THR A 55 27.85 5.42 -13.02
CA THR A 55 29.17 5.98 -13.35
C THR A 55 29.07 7.36 -14.03
N ASP A 56 27.90 7.72 -14.57
CA ASP A 56 27.63 9.01 -15.22
C ASP A 56 26.44 9.75 -14.59
N HIS A 57 26.58 11.07 -14.44
CA HIS A 57 25.57 11.95 -13.85
C HIS A 57 24.27 12.00 -14.68
N GLY A 58 24.37 11.96 -16.01
CA GLY A 58 23.20 11.96 -16.89
C GLY A 58 22.34 10.69 -16.72
N SER A 59 22.99 9.52 -16.58
CA SER A 59 22.32 8.26 -16.25
C SER A 59 21.56 8.36 -14.92
N ARG A 60 22.22 8.88 -13.89
CA ARG A 60 21.63 9.06 -12.55
C ARG A 60 20.38 9.95 -12.58
N LEU A 61 20.42 11.07 -13.30
CA LEU A 61 19.26 11.96 -13.45
C LEU A 61 18.10 11.32 -14.23
N ARG A 62 18.39 10.52 -15.28
CA ARG A 62 17.35 9.77 -16.00
C ARG A 62 16.68 8.73 -15.12
N ARG A 63 17.44 8.00 -14.30
CA ARG A 63 16.87 7.04 -13.34
C ARG A 63 16.03 7.73 -12.27
N LEU A 64 16.50 8.86 -11.74
CA LEU A 64 15.74 9.69 -10.81
C LEU A 64 14.39 10.13 -11.39
N ALA A 65 14.36 10.57 -12.66
CA ALA A 65 13.10 10.88 -13.34
C ALA A 65 12.17 9.66 -13.45
N GLY A 66 12.73 8.45 -13.62
CA GLY A 66 11.99 7.19 -13.56
C GLY A 66 11.41 6.88 -12.19
N VAL A 67 12.12 7.21 -11.10
CA VAL A 67 11.63 7.04 -9.72
C VAL A 67 10.40 7.90 -9.45
N TYR A 68 10.37 9.13 -9.97
CA TYR A 68 9.25 10.06 -9.79
C TYR A 68 8.20 9.99 -10.91
N ALA A 69 8.34 9.04 -11.83
CA ALA A 69 7.30 8.75 -12.81
C ALA A 69 6.11 8.04 -12.15
N ASP A 70 4.91 8.30 -12.64
CA ASP A 70 3.69 7.70 -12.12
C ASP A 70 3.50 6.27 -12.65
N ARG A 71 4.39 5.37 -12.24
CA ARG A 71 4.40 3.95 -12.57
C ARG A 71 4.99 3.14 -11.41
N PRO A 72 4.66 1.85 -11.29
CA PRO A 72 5.35 0.98 -10.35
C PRO A 72 6.81 0.78 -10.77
N ILE A 73 7.65 0.49 -9.79
CA ILE A 73 9.06 0.16 -9.97
C ILE A 73 9.27 -1.27 -9.47
N ALA A 74 9.75 -2.16 -10.33
CA ALA A 74 10.12 -3.51 -9.91
C ALA A 74 11.29 -3.43 -8.92
N VAL A 75 11.13 -4.10 -7.77
CA VAL A 75 12.14 -4.08 -6.68
C VAL A 75 12.78 -5.44 -6.54
N ARG A 76 12.02 -6.53 -6.68
CA ARG A 76 12.54 -7.89 -6.51
C ARG A 76 11.85 -8.87 -7.43
N THR A 77 12.65 -9.70 -8.09
CA THR A 77 12.22 -10.77 -8.98
C THR A 77 12.87 -12.07 -8.54
N VAL A 78 12.09 -13.15 -8.39
CA VAL A 78 12.58 -14.47 -8.00
C VAL A 78 12.14 -15.46 -9.07
N GLY A 79 13.09 -16.15 -9.70
CA GLY A 79 12.77 -17.13 -10.75
C GLY A 79 12.05 -16.54 -11.98
N GLY A 80 12.25 -15.24 -12.27
CA GLY A 80 11.56 -14.53 -13.35
C GLY A 80 10.22 -13.88 -12.97
N GLU A 81 9.68 -14.20 -11.79
CA GLU A 81 8.42 -13.65 -11.29
C GLU A 81 8.65 -12.41 -10.42
N LEU A 82 7.88 -11.35 -10.65
CA LEU A 82 7.94 -10.12 -9.85
C LEU A 82 7.30 -10.37 -8.48
N VAL A 83 8.10 -10.31 -7.41
CA VAL A 83 7.63 -10.59 -6.04
C VAL A 83 7.52 -9.33 -5.17
N SER A 84 8.11 -8.20 -5.59
CA SER A 84 7.96 -6.91 -4.91
C SER A 84 8.13 -5.75 -5.88
N SER A 85 7.38 -4.68 -5.62
CA SER A 85 7.47 -3.43 -6.36
C SER A 85 7.18 -2.24 -5.45
N SER A 86 7.80 -1.09 -5.72
CA SER A 86 7.33 0.19 -5.19
C SER A 86 6.14 0.63 -6.03
N SER A 87 4.95 0.67 -5.42
CA SER A 87 3.66 0.89 -6.09
C SER A 87 3.59 2.23 -6.82
N GLN A 88 2.70 2.32 -7.82
CA GLN A 88 2.42 3.57 -8.54
C GLN A 88 2.01 4.71 -7.57
N PRO A 89 2.65 5.89 -7.64
CA PRO A 89 2.38 7.01 -6.74
C PRO A 89 0.92 7.46 -6.67
N SER A 90 0.25 7.62 -7.81
CA SER A 90 -1.14 8.08 -7.84
C SER A 90 -2.09 7.05 -7.22
N LEU A 91 -1.91 5.76 -7.52
CA LEU A 91 -2.67 4.69 -6.88
C LEU A 91 -2.45 4.66 -5.36
N MET A 92 -1.18 4.79 -4.92
CA MET A 92 -0.87 4.83 -3.49
C MET A 92 -1.49 6.05 -2.80
N ALA A 93 -1.49 7.22 -3.45
CA ALA A 93 -2.15 8.41 -2.93
C ALA A 93 -3.67 8.23 -2.79
N LEU A 94 -4.32 7.58 -3.76
CA LEU A 94 -5.75 7.24 -3.68
C LEU A 94 -6.02 6.26 -2.54
N MET A 95 -5.17 5.25 -2.34
CA MET A 95 -5.28 4.30 -1.24
C MET A 95 -5.08 4.97 0.13
N CYS A 96 -4.09 5.85 0.27
CA CYS A 96 -3.86 6.60 1.52
C CYS A 96 -5.08 7.46 1.90
N GLN A 97 -5.74 8.09 0.91
CA GLN A 97 -6.99 8.81 1.16
C GLN A 97 -8.13 7.87 1.54
N ALA A 98 -8.29 6.78 0.81
CA ALA A 98 -9.35 5.80 1.05
C ALA A 98 -9.20 5.07 2.39
N LEU A 99 -7.98 5.04 2.96
CA LEU A 99 -7.72 4.51 4.29
C LEU A 99 -8.35 5.37 5.39
N ASP A 100 -8.72 6.62 5.09
CA ASP A 100 -9.46 7.52 5.98
C ASP A 100 -8.88 7.55 7.40
N VAL A 101 -7.59 7.86 7.49
CA VAL A 101 -6.87 7.92 8.77
C VAL A 101 -7.16 9.23 9.49
N ALA A 102 -7.27 9.16 10.81
CA ALA A 102 -7.33 10.32 11.68
C ALA A 102 -6.14 10.31 12.66
N ASP A 103 -5.87 11.45 13.27
CA ASP A 103 -4.80 11.58 14.25
C ASP A 103 -5.02 10.61 15.41
N GLY A 104 -3.95 9.94 15.84
CA GLY A 104 -3.98 8.92 16.89
C GLY A 104 -4.36 7.51 16.41
N HIS A 105 -4.73 7.33 15.14
CA HIS A 105 -4.95 5.99 14.59
C HIS A 105 -3.66 5.18 14.52
N ARG A 106 -3.78 3.88 14.78
CA ARG A 106 -2.75 2.87 14.53
C ARG A 106 -3.04 2.11 13.23
N VAL A 107 -2.02 2.00 12.39
CA VAL A 107 -2.10 1.34 11.08
C VAL A 107 -1.24 0.09 11.05
N LEU A 108 -1.81 -0.99 10.51
CA LEU A 108 -1.08 -2.15 10.04
C LEU A 108 -1.02 -2.12 8.50
N GLU A 109 0.20 -2.04 7.96
CA GLU A 109 0.48 -2.23 6.54
C GLU A 109 0.90 -3.69 6.28
N ILE A 110 0.33 -4.29 5.24
CA ILE A 110 0.72 -5.61 4.73
C ILE A 110 1.38 -5.46 3.37
N GLY A 111 2.67 -5.80 3.30
CA GLY A 111 3.52 -5.60 2.13
C GLY A 111 4.47 -4.41 2.31
N THR A 112 5.45 -4.56 3.19
CA THR A 112 6.45 -3.49 3.47
C THR A 112 7.14 -3.02 2.20
N GLY A 113 7.52 -3.96 1.31
CA GLY A 113 8.26 -3.63 0.09
C GLY A 113 9.52 -2.82 0.41
N THR A 114 9.61 -1.60 -0.13
CA THR A 114 10.78 -0.74 0.10
C THR A 114 10.70 0.11 1.37
N GLY A 115 9.55 0.16 2.05
CA GLY A 115 9.29 1.02 3.20
C GLY A 115 8.83 2.44 2.85
N TYR A 116 8.68 2.79 1.56
CA TYR A 116 8.23 4.13 1.16
C TYR A 116 6.84 4.47 1.69
N ASN A 117 5.89 3.56 1.58
CA ASN A 117 4.53 3.79 2.05
C ASN A 117 4.43 3.81 3.59
N ALA A 118 5.18 2.94 4.27
CA ALA A 118 5.35 3.02 5.73
C ALA A 118 5.86 4.40 6.18
N ALA A 119 6.79 5.01 5.43
CA ALA A 119 7.28 6.36 5.71
C ALA A 119 6.22 7.44 5.48
N LEU A 120 5.37 7.31 4.44
CA LEU A 120 4.23 8.21 4.21
C LEU A 120 3.21 8.13 5.34
N LEU A 121 2.86 6.90 5.78
CA LEU A 121 1.96 6.66 6.90
C LEU A 121 2.53 7.24 8.20
N ALA A 122 3.82 7.04 8.46
CA ALA A 122 4.48 7.56 9.65
C ALA A 122 4.56 9.09 9.65
N HIS A 123 4.81 9.71 8.49
CA HIS A 123 4.74 11.16 8.35
C HIS A 123 3.32 11.68 8.67
N ARG A 124 2.28 11.01 8.18
CA ARG A 124 0.88 11.39 8.41
C ARG A 124 0.43 11.23 9.86
N LEU A 125 0.86 10.16 10.55
CA LEU A 125 0.31 9.78 11.86
C LEU A 125 1.23 10.07 13.04
N GLY A 126 2.50 10.38 12.77
CA GLY A 126 3.51 10.57 13.80
C GLY A 126 4.12 9.25 14.29
N PRO A 127 4.93 9.33 15.36
CA PRO A 127 5.71 8.20 15.84
C PRO A 127 4.85 7.07 16.42
N ASP A 128 5.37 5.84 16.33
CA ASP A 128 4.83 4.60 16.87
C ASP A 128 3.45 4.15 16.32
N ALA A 129 2.87 4.89 15.39
CA ALA A 129 1.55 4.63 14.84
C ALA A 129 1.51 3.52 13.77
N VAL A 130 2.65 3.17 13.16
CA VAL A 130 2.71 2.29 12.00
C VAL A 130 3.44 0.99 12.31
N THR A 131 2.78 -0.13 12.01
CA THR A 131 3.38 -1.45 11.88
C THR A 131 3.34 -1.85 10.41
N THR A 132 4.42 -2.38 9.85
CA THR A 132 4.45 -2.92 8.50
C THR A 132 5.02 -4.33 8.48
N VAL A 133 4.38 -5.24 7.74
CA VAL A 133 4.73 -6.66 7.70
C VAL A 133 5.12 -7.06 6.27
N ASP A 134 6.23 -7.79 6.11
CA ASP A 134 6.58 -8.47 4.86
C ASP A 134 7.18 -9.85 5.15
N LEU A 135 6.94 -10.80 4.24
CA LEU A 135 7.42 -12.17 4.36
C LEU A 135 8.93 -12.27 4.11
N ASP A 136 9.50 -11.35 3.32
CA ASP A 136 10.89 -11.43 2.87
C ASP A 136 11.84 -10.68 3.83
N PRO A 137 12.79 -11.37 4.49
CA PRO A 137 13.73 -10.73 5.40
C PRO A 137 14.62 -9.69 4.70
N GLU A 138 14.96 -9.87 3.42
CA GLU A 138 15.77 -8.89 2.69
C GLU A 138 15.01 -7.58 2.46
N LEU A 139 13.71 -7.66 2.12
CA LEU A 139 12.86 -6.48 1.96
C LEU A 139 12.70 -5.74 3.28
N THR A 140 12.40 -6.46 4.36
CA THR A 140 12.28 -5.82 5.69
C THR A 140 13.61 -5.23 6.17
N GLY A 141 14.76 -5.85 5.87
CA GLY A 141 16.08 -5.31 6.16
C GLY A 141 16.35 -4.00 5.43
N ALA A 142 16.12 -3.99 4.10
CA ALA A 142 16.27 -2.79 3.28
C ALA A 142 15.32 -1.66 3.71
N ALA A 143 14.05 -1.99 4.00
CA ALA A 143 13.08 -1.01 4.46
C ALA A 143 13.50 -0.33 5.78
N ARG A 144 14.02 -1.09 6.76
CA ARG A 144 14.58 -0.51 8.00
C ARG A 144 15.71 0.46 7.70
N ALA A 145 16.64 0.07 6.82
CA ALA A 145 17.75 0.93 6.42
C ALA A 145 17.27 2.23 5.73
N HIS A 146 16.27 2.16 4.84
CA HIS A 146 15.69 3.34 4.21
C HIS A 146 15.00 4.27 5.21
N LEU A 147 14.23 3.72 6.15
CA LEU A 147 13.55 4.48 7.21
C LEU A 147 14.57 5.17 8.13
N ASP A 148 15.64 4.47 8.51
CA ASP A 148 16.74 5.02 9.31
C ASP A 148 17.48 6.14 8.58
N ALA A 149 17.71 5.96 7.27
CA ALA A 149 18.34 6.95 6.39
C ALA A 149 17.45 8.18 6.16
N TYR A 150 16.12 8.02 6.10
CA TYR A 150 15.19 9.15 6.05
C TYR A 150 15.25 9.97 7.34
N GLY A 151 15.43 9.29 8.47
CA GLY A 151 15.99 9.89 9.68
C GLY A 151 15.02 10.71 10.52
N THR A 152 13.75 10.81 10.14
CA THR A 152 12.74 11.45 10.99
C THR A 152 12.39 10.56 12.18
N PRO A 153 12.05 11.12 13.36
CA PRO A 153 11.64 10.32 14.52
C PRO A 153 10.46 9.40 14.21
N ALA A 154 9.49 9.88 13.44
CA ALA A 154 8.33 9.08 13.05
C ALA A 154 8.73 7.88 12.17
N ALA A 155 9.57 8.07 11.15
CA ALA A 155 10.02 6.99 10.29
C ALA A 155 10.84 5.93 11.04
N ARG A 156 11.73 6.35 11.95
CA ARG A 156 12.53 5.42 12.78
C ARG A 156 11.70 4.60 13.76
N SER A 157 10.52 5.09 14.13
CA SER A 157 9.61 4.40 15.06
C SER A 157 8.69 3.38 14.38
N VAL A 158 8.72 3.28 13.05
CA VAL A 158 7.93 2.28 12.31
C VAL A 158 8.33 0.88 12.75
N ALA A 159 7.36 0.08 13.20
CA ALA A 159 7.59 -1.31 13.53
C ALA A 159 7.63 -2.16 12.25
N VAL A 160 8.83 -2.39 11.70
CA VAL A 160 9.04 -3.26 10.55
C VAL A 160 9.18 -4.71 11.01
N VAL A 161 8.26 -5.57 10.59
CA VAL A 161 8.15 -6.97 11.02
C VAL A 161 8.38 -7.91 9.83
N THR A 162 9.25 -8.90 10.03
CA THR A 162 9.41 -10.01 9.09
C THR A 162 8.46 -11.13 9.49
N GLY A 163 7.45 -11.41 8.68
CA GLY A 163 6.41 -12.38 9.01
C GLY A 163 5.36 -12.52 7.92
N ASP A 164 4.45 -13.48 8.12
CA ASP A 164 3.34 -13.68 7.20
C ASP A 164 2.25 -12.62 7.43
N GLY A 165 2.09 -11.72 6.44
CA GLY A 165 1.09 -10.66 6.49
C GLY A 165 -0.35 -11.15 6.62
N ALA A 166 -0.66 -12.38 6.22
CA ALA A 166 -1.98 -12.96 6.44
C ALA A 166 -2.33 -13.13 7.92
N LEU A 167 -1.32 -13.28 8.78
CA LEU A 167 -1.48 -13.41 10.23
C LEU A 167 -1.53 -12.05 10.94
N GLY A 168 -1.30 -10.96 10.20
CA GLY A 168 -1.15 -9.61 10.76
C GLY A 168 0.03 -9.53 11.74
N TYR A 169 -0.11 -8.70 12.77
CA TYR A 169 0.87 -8.62 13.86
C TYR A 169 0.17 -8.30 15.18
N ARG A 170 -0.19 -9.37 15.91
CA ARG A 170 -1.05 -9.31 17.10
C ARG A 170 -0.43 -8.53 18.26
N ASP A 171 0.89 -8.51 18.40
CA ASP A 171 1.57 -7.86 19.53
C ASP A 171 1.39 -6.34 19.58
N ARG A 172 1.00 -5.71 18.46
CA ARG A 172 0.70 -4.26 18.38
C ARG A 172 -0.77 -3.96 18.07
N ALA A 173 -1.61 -4.99 18.02
CA ALA A 173 -3.05 -4.83 17.99
C ALA A 173 -3.54 -4.18 19.31
N PRO A 174 -4.71 -3.54 19.32
CA PRO A 174 -5.62 -3.39 18.19
C PRO A 174 -5.24 -2.24 17.25
N TYR A 175 -5.57 -2.39 15.97
CA TYR A 175 -5.40 -1.38 14.92
C TYR A 175 -6.71 -0.67 14.62
N ASP A 176 -6.62 0.58 14.21
CA ASP A 176 -7.75 1.36 13.70
C ASP A 176 -7.92 1.15 12.20
N ARG A 177 -6.82 0.85 11.50
CA ARG A 177 -6.77 0.67 10.05
C ARG A 177 -5.82 -0.45 9.66
N VAL A 178 -6.21 -1.23 8.65
CA VAL A 178 -5.33 -2.18 7.95
C VAL A 178 -5.31 -1.80 6.48
N MET A 179 -4.12 -1.77 5.88
CA MET A 179 -3.96 -1.58 4.44
C MET A 179 -3.06 -2.66 3.87
N ALA A 180 -3.54 -3.37 2.84
CA ALA A 180 -2.71 -4.28 2.07
C ALA A 180 -2.19 -3.59 0.80
N THR A 181 -0.92 -3.81 0.48
CA THR A 181 -0.26 -3.36 -0.75
C THR A 181 0.18 -4.56 -1.61
N CYS A 182 -0.57 -5.65 -1.49
CA CYS A 182 -0.49 -6.87 -2.29
C CYS A 182 -1.91 -7.34 -2.66
N ASP A 183 -2.04 -8.09 -3.76
CA ASP A 183 -3.31 -8.66 -4.18
C ASP A 183 -3.74 -9.80 -3.25
N MET A 184 -4.97 -9.71 -2.74
CA MET A 184 -5.51 -10.60 -1.72
C MET A 184 -6.46 -11.62 -2.34
N PRO A 185 -6.24 -12.93 -2.13
CA PRO A 185 -7.20 -13.94 -2.56
C PRO A 185 -8.43 -14.00 -1.65
N VAL A 186 -8.26 -13.71 -0.35
CA VAL A 186 -9.29 -13.64 0.70
C VAL A 186 -8.88 -12.55 1.68
N ILE A 187 -9.83 -12.00 2.44
CA ILE A 187 -9.52 -11.17 3.61
C ILE A 187 -9.22 -12.08 4.82
N PRO A 188 -8.01 -12.09 5.40
CA PRO A 188 -7.66 -13.02 6.47
C PRO A 188 -8.45 -12.75 7.76
N ALA A 189 -8.97 -13.80 8.39
CA ALA A 189 -9.69 -13.72 9.67
C ALA A 189 -8.86 -13.01 10.77
N ALA A 190 -7.54 -13.23 10.77
CA ALA A 190 -6.62 -12.61 11.71
C ALA A 190 -6.64 -11.07 11.67
N TRP A 191 -6.96 -10.46 10.52
CA TRP A 191 -7.07 -8.99 10.43
C TRP A 191 -8.32 -8.50 11.16
N LEU A 192 -9.45 -9.19 11.02
CA LEU A 192 -10.71 -8.83 11.68
C LEU A 192 -10.60 -8.97 13.21
N GLU A 193 -9.79 -9.90 13.70
CA GLU A 193 -9.49 -10.05 15.14
C GLU A 193 -8.59 -8.95 15.69
N GLN A 194 -7.79 -8.30 14.83
CA GLN A 194 -6.79 -7.31 15.22
C GLN A 194 -7.24 -5.87 14.98
N VAL A 195 -8.34 -5.67 14.25
CA VAL A 195 -8.92 -4.36 13.97
C VAL A 195 -10.06 -4.09 14.96
N ARG A 196 -10.13 -2.87 15.48
CA ARG A 196 -11.22 -2.45 16.37
C ARG A 196 -12.56 -2.48 15.63
N PRO A 197 -13.69 -2.73 16.33
CA PRO A 197 -15.00 -2.44 15.77
C PRO A 197 -15.08 -0.98 15.27
N GLY A 198 -15.62 -0.77 14.07
CA GLY A 198 -15.62 0.50 13.35
C GLY A 198 -14.29 0.82 12.62
N GLY A 199 -13.26 -0.01 12.77
CA GLY A 199 -12.01 0.11 12.03
C GLY A 199 -12.16 -0.30 10.58
N LEU A 200 -11.22 0.14 9.73
CA LEU A 200 -11.30 -0.03 8.28
C LEU A 200 -10.17 -0.92 7.75
N ILE A 201 -10.53 -1.86 6.88
CA ILE A 201 -9.61 -2.71 6.11
C ILE A 201 -9.68 -2.26 4.66
N LEU A 202 -8.54 -1.84 4.10
CA LEU A 202 -8.39 -1.49 2.70
C LEU A 202 -7.49 -2.51 2.00
N ALA A 203 -8.00 -3.20 0.98
CA ALA A 203 -7.25 -4.26 0.32
C ALA A 203 -7.49 -4.31 -1.20
N PRO A 204 -6.44 -4.50 -2.01
CA PRO A 204 -6.60 -4.96 -3.38
C PRO A 204 -7.22 -6.36 -3.37
N PHE A 205 -8.37 -6.50 -4.03
CA PHE A 205 -9.12 -7.75 -4.08
C PHE A 205 -9.73 -7.87 -5.47
N ALA A 206 -9.56 -9.02 -6.12
CA ALA A 206 -10.21 -9.30 -7.40
C ALA A 206 -10.00 -8.20 -8.47
N THR A 207 -8.82 -7.57 -8.56
CA THR A 207 -8.49 -6.41 -9.45
C THR A 207 -9.17 -5.07 -9.13
N GLY A 208 -9.95 -5.02 -8.05
CA GLY A 208 -10.49 -3.79 -7.47
C GLY A 208 -9.83 -3.46 -6.14
N LEU A 209 -10.25 -2.36 -5.54
CA LEU A 209 -9.86 -1.95 -4.19
C LEU A 209 -11.10 -2.01 -3.30
N VAL A 210 -11.10 -2.84 -2.26
CA VAL A 210 -12.23 -2.97 -1.34
C VAL A 210 -11.93 -2.25 -0.03
N ALA A 211 -12.91 -1.50 0.48
CA ALA A 211 -12.88 -0.87 1.80
C ALA A 211 -13.97 -1.51 2.66
N LEU A 212 -13.56 -2.18 3.74
CA LEU A 212 -14.45 -2.89 4.66
C LEU A 212 -14.44 -2.23 6.02
N THR A 213 -15.61 -2.08 6.62
CA THR A 213 -15.72 -1.71 8.04
C THR A 213 -15.86 -2.98 8.86
N VAL A 214 -15.07 -3.09 9.93
CA VAL A 214 -15.19 -4.21 10.88
C VAL A 214 -16.38 -3.94 11.80
N ASN A 215 -17.43 -4.74 11.68
CA ASN A 215 -18.69 -4.53 12.40
C ASN A 215 -18.73 -5.27 13.75
N GLY A 216 -17.86 -6.27 13.93
CA GLY A 216 -17.78 -7.09 15.13
C GLY A 216 -16.76 -8.20 14.99
N PRO A 217 -16.63 -9.08 15.99
CA PRO A 217 -15.68 -10.19 15.95
C PRO A 217 -15.87 -11.06 14.70
N GLY A 218 -14.85 -11.14 13.85
CA GLY A 218 -14.87 -11.94 12.63
C GLY A 218 -15.85 -11.46 11.55
N GLN A 219 -16.38 -10.23 11.67
CA GLN A 219 -17.38 -9.68 10.76
C GLN A 219 -16.93 -8.35 10.17
N ALA A 220 -16.92 -8.25 8.84
CA ALA A 220 -16.66 -7.01 8.14
C ALA A 220 -17.49 -6.93 6.86
N GLU A 221 -17.90 -5.73 6.48
CA GLU A 221 -18.65 -5.50 5.25
C GLU A 221 -18.25 -4.16 4.64
N GLY A 222 -18.30 -4.07 3.32
CA GLY A 222 -18.12 -2.81 2.62
C GLY A 222 -18.13 -2.96 1.12
N ARG A 223 -17.63 -1.94 0.43
CA ARG A 223 -17.76 -1.80 -1.03
C ARG A 223 -16.42 -1.72 -1.73
N PHE A 224 -16.44 -2.11 -2.99
CA PHE A 224 -15.35 -1.78 -3.89
C PHE A 224 -15.38 -0.29 -4.22
N LEU A 225 -14.20 0.30 -4.29
CA LEU A 225 -13.99 1.66 -4.75
C LEU A 225 -13.92 1.67 -6.28
N ALA A 226 -14.15 2.83 -6.89
CA ALA A 226 -14.03 3.00 -8.33
C ALA A 226 -12.62 2.72 -8.86
N THR A 227 -11.61 2.84 -7.99
CA THR A 227 -10.19 2.69 -8.32
C THR A 227 -9.85 1.22 -8.63
N PRO A 228 -9.40 0.90 -9.85
CA PRO A 228 -8.80 -0.40 -10.13
C PRO A 228 -7.43 -0.51 -9.44
N ALA A 229 -7.11 -1.70 -8.94
CA ALA A 229 -5.88 -1.94 -8.20
C ALA A 229 -5.23 -3.25 -8.67
N TYR A 230 -4.03 -3.15 -9.23
CA TYR A 230 -3.24 -4.28 -9.70
C TYR A 230 -1.95 -4.34 -8.88
N PHE A 231 -1.80 -5.42 -8.14
CA PHE A 231 -0.68 -5.62 -7.23
C PHE A 231 -0.05 -6.99 -7.43
N VAL A 232 1.20 -7.13 -7.00
CA VAL A 232 1.82 -8.46 -6.87
C VAL A 232 1.03 -9.27 -5.85
N PRO A 233 0.86 -10.58 -6.06
CA PRO A 233 0.05 -11.40 -5.17
C PRO A 233 0.66 -11.53 -3.78
N LEU A 234 -0.20 -11.62 -2.76
CA LEU A 234 0.21 -12.07 -1.43
C LEU A 234 0.92 -13.43 -1.54
N ARG A 235 1.99 -13.59 -0.77
CA ARG A 235 2.71 -14.85 -0.56
C ARG A 235 2.57 -15.27 0.90
N GLY A 236 2.69 -16.57 1.18
CA GLY A 236 2.54 -17.12 2.53
C GLY A 236 1.33 -18.04 2.66
N THR A 237 0.83 -18.20 3.89
CA THR A 237 -0.21 -19.16 4.26
C THR A 237 -1.53 -18.91 3.53
N ALA A 238 -1.99 -17.65 3.46
CA ALA A 238 -3.23 -17.31 2.76
C ALA A 238 -3.10 -17.30 1.23
N ALA A 239 -1.88 -17.38 0.67
CA ALA A 239 -1.67 -17.42 -0.78
C ALA A 239 -2.21 -18.71 -1.44
N ARG A 240 -2.53 -19.73 -0.64
CA ARG A 240 -3.05 -21.04 -1.07
C ARG A 240 -4.56 -21.06 -1.28
N ALA A 241 -5.27 -19.99 -0.92
CA ALA A 241 -6.69 -19.90 -1.18
C ALA A 241 -6.97 -19.89 -2.69
N PRO A 242 -8.01 -20.60 -3.18
CA PRO A 242 -8.33 -20.64 -4.60
C PRO A 242 -8.56 -19.23 -5.14
N ARG A 243 -7.76 -18.81 -6.13
CA ARG A 243 -8.08 -17.62 -6.92
C ARG A 243 -9.12 -18.04 -7.95
N GLY A 244 -10.38 -18.13 -7.53
CA GLY A 244 -11.49 -18.63 -8.37
C GLY A 244 -11.83 -17.79 -9.62
N GLY A 245 -10.91 -16.93 -10.07
CA GLY A 245 -11.12 -15.99 -11.17
C GLY A 245 -12.20 -14.96 -10.87
N ILE A 246 -12.57 -14.73 -9.61
CA ILE A 246 -13.69 -13.85 -9.26
C ILE A 246 -13.51 -12.43 -9.82
N GLY A 247 -12.28 -11.91 -9.84
CA GLY A 247 -11.97 -10.63 -10.49
C GLY A 247 -12.16 -10.65 -12.00
N GLU A 248 -11.73 -11.71 -12.68
CA GLU A 248 -11.97 -11.89 -14.11
C GLU A 248 -13.47 -12.06 -14.40
N ARG A 249 -14.21 -12.76 -13.54
CA ARG A 249 -15.66 -12.95 -13.70
C ARG A 249 -16.44 -11.65 -13.49
N LEU A 250 -16.09 -10.87 -12.47
CA LEU A 250 -16.83 -9.67 -12.08
C LEU A 250 -16.38 -8.43 -12.86
N PHE A 251 -15.11 -8.34 -13.23
CA PHE A 251 -14.51 -7.15 -13.85
C PHE A 251 -13.75 -7.46 -15.15
N ALA A 252 -14.09 -8.56 -15.85
CA ALA A 252 -13.67 -8.79 -17.24
C ALA A 252 -14.00 -7.58 -18.11
N ASP A 253 -15.21 -7.06 -17.96
CA ASP A 253 -15.56 -5.76 -18.49
C ASP A 253 -14.89 -4.67 -17.64
N ARG A 254 -13.85 -4.05 -18.20
CA ARG A 254 -13.12 -2.97 -17.53
C ARG A 254 -13.97 -1.71 -17.30
N THR A 255 -15.09 -1.58 -18.00
CA THR A 255 -16.05 -0.48 -17.86
C THR A 255 -17.11 -0.74 -16.78
N ALA A 256 -17.14 -1.95 -16.20
CA ALA A 256 -18.04 -2.27 -15.11
C ALA A 256 -17.86 -1.29 -13.94
N ASP A 257 -18.97 -0.75 -13.46
CA ASP A 257 -18.99 0.09 -12.27
C ASP A 257 -18.73 -0.75 -11.02
N ARG A 258 -17.47 -0.72 -10.57
CA ARG A 258 -17.00 -1.43 -9.39
C ARG A 258 -17.76 -1.04 -8.13
N THR A 259 -18.28 0.18 -8.04
CA THR A 259 -18.96 0.68 -6.82
C THR A 259 -20.27 -0.03 -6.53
N ARG A 260 -20.84 -0.71 -7.55
CA ARG A 260 -22.00 -1.58 -7.39
C ARG A 260 -21.66 -2.85 -6.63
N TYR A 261 -20.40 -3.23 -6.53
CA TYR A 261 -19.99 -4.46 -5.86
C TYR A 261 -19.56 -4.18 -4.42
N GLY A 262 -19.82 -5.14 -3.55
CA GLY A 262 -19.30 -5.16 -2.19
C GLY A 262 -18.91 -6.55 -1.75
N LEU A 263 -18.32 -6.63 -0.56
CA LEU A 263 -17.81 -7.86 0.02
C LEU A 263 -18.27 -7.92 1.48
N THR A 264 -18.80 -9.08 1.86
CA THR A 264 -19.11 -9.40 3.25
C THR A 264 -18.22 -10.54 3.69
N VAL A 265 -17.64 -10.41 4.88
CA VAL A 265 -16.89 -11.42 5.61
C VAL A 265 -17.67 -11.69 6.88
N ALA A 266 -18.15 -12.92 7.07
CA ALA A 266 -18.85 -13.31 8.28
C ALA A 266 -18.77 -14.83 8.47
N ASP A 267 -18.67 -15.28 9.72
CA ASP A 267 -18.73 -16.69 10.12
C ASP A 267 -17.76 -17.59 9.35
N GLY A 268 -16.55 -17.07 9.09
CA GLY A 268 -15.49 -17.78 8.37
C GLY A 268 -15.69 -17.88 6.86
N ARG A 269 -16.70 -17.20 6.31
CA ARG A 269 -17.03 -17.17 4.88
C ARG A 269 -16.93 -15.77 4.31
N GLN A 270 -16.77 -15.68 2.99
CA GLN A 270 -16.68 -14.41 2.28
C GLN A 270 -17.46 -14.52 0.96
N TRP A 271 -18.25 -13.51 0.65
CA TRP A 271 -18.96 -13.44 -0.62
C TRP A 271 -18.98 -12.02 -1.15
N VAL A 272 -18.77 -11.92 -2.45
CA VAL A 272 -18.98 -10.68 -3.19
C VAL A 272 -20.45 -10.60 -3.56
N TRP A 273 -21.02 -9.40 -3.53
CA TRP A 273 -22.40 -9.13 -3.91
C TRP A 273 -22.49 -7.91 -4.83
N ARG A 274 -23.55 -7.83 -5.61
CA ARG A 274 -23.88 -6.68 -6.47
C ARG A 274 -25.11 -5.95 -5.92
N ASP A 275 -25.00 -4.64 -5.80
CA ASP A 275 -25.98 -3.67 -5.31
C ASP A 275 -26.36 -3.82 -3.82
N ASP A 276 -26.74 -5.02 -3.38
CA ASP A 276 -27.29 -5.32 -2.05
C ASP A 276 -26.66 -6.60 -1.45
N PRO A 277 -26.10 -6.57 -0.22
CA PRO A 277 -25.57 -7.77 0.47
C PRO A 277 -26.62 -8.87 0.72
N ALA A 278 -27.90 -8.52 0.82
CA ALA A 278 -29.00 -9.47 0.97
C ALA A 278 -29.63 -9.89 -0.38
N GLY A 279 -29.12 -9.34 -1.49
CA GLY A 279 -29.64 -9.58 -2.84
C GLY A 279 -29.33 -10.97 -3.39
N PRO A 280 -29.95 -11.33 -4.54
CA PRO A 280 -29.73 -12.62 -5.20
C PRO A 280 -28.38 -12.72 -5.91
N ASP A 281 -27.77 -11.57 -6.27
CA ASP A 281 -26.51 -11.49 -7.00
C ASP A 281 -25.31 -11.56 -6.05
N ARG A 282 -24.98 -12.78 -5.63
CA ARG A 282 -23.87 -13.06 -4.71
C ARG A 282 -23.02 -14.24 -5.16
N TRP A 283 -21.72 -14.16 -4.91
CA TRP A 283 -20.74 -15.16 -5.31
C TRP A 283 -19.79 -15.42 -4.16
N GLU A 284 -19.71 -16.67 -3.72
CA GLU A 284 -18.74 -17.11 -2.72
C GLU A 284 -17.31 -17.01 -3.30
N VAL A 285 -16.39 -16.57 -2.45
CA VAL A 285 -14.96 -16.38 -2.76
C VAL A 285 -14.21 -17.71 -2.69
#